data_AF-A0A0D4C1C9-F1
#
_entry.id   AF-A0A0D4C1C9-F1
#
_cell.length_a   1.000
_cell.length_b   1.000
_cell.length_c   1.000
_cell.angle_alpha   90.00
_cell.angle_beta   90.00
_cell.angle_gamma   90.00
#
_symmetry.space_group_name_H-M   'P 1'
#
loop_
_entity.id
_entity.type
_entity.pdbx_description
1 polymer ?
#
loop_
_entity_poly.entity_id
_entity_poly.type
_entity_poly.pdbx_seq_one_letter_code
_entity_poly.pdbx_strand_id
1 'polypeptide(L)'
;MSAQHLEATGFVQLANRSAGYYRTLRVIKVTQERPDRLEPGAIIVKVRFRIPAAAFEPLEPTATIEVPADLIQHEIAAEATK
;
A
#
# COMPACT_ATOMS: atom_id res chain seq x y z
N MET A 1 -17.52 -22.45 -11.96
CA MET A 1 -18.30 -21.38 -11.27
C MET A 1 -17.69 -20.05 -11.67
N SER A 2 -18.47 -19.10 -12.19
CA SER A 2 -17.95 -17.76 -12.50
C SER A 2 -17.57 -17.05 -11.19
N ALA A 3 -16.31 -16.64 -11.03
CA ALA A 3 -15.87 -15.92 -9.85
C ALA A 3 -16.73 -14.64 -9.67
N GLN A 4 -17.48 -14.58 -8.58
CA GLN A 4 -18.24 -13.39 -8.22
C GLN A 4 -17.25 -12.24 -7.98
N HIS A 5 -17.45 -11.12 -8.65
CA HIS A 5 -16.65 -9.91 -8.42
C HIS A 5 -17.45 -8.92 -7.59
N LEU A 6 -16.79 -8.29 -6.64
CA LEU A 6 -17.28 -7.13 -5.93
C LEU A 6 -16.74 -5.88 -6.62
N GLU A 7 -17.55 -4.83 -6.63
CA GLU A 7 -17.20 -3.58 -7.28
C GLU A 7 -17.30 -2.42 -6.31
N ALA A 8 -16.34 -1.50 -6.41
CA ALA A 8 -16.34 -0.26 -5.67
C ALA A 8 -15.90 0.88 -6.59
N THR A 9 -16.29 2.10 -6.25
CA THR A 9 -15.79 3.30 -6.91
C THR A 9 -15.13 4.17 -5.87
N GLY A 10 -13.97 4.71 -6.20
CA GLY A 10 -13.26 5.67 -5.36
C GLY A 10 -12.59 6.74 -6.19
N PHE A 11 -12.09 7.75 -5.50
CA PHE A 11 -11.33 8.84 -6.06
C PHE A 11 -9.90 8.76 -5.58
N VAL A 12 -8.95 8.83 -6.50
CA VAL A 12 -7.52 8.74 -6.24
C VAL A 12 -6.88 10.08 -6.55
N GLN A 13 -6.24 10.67 -5.57
CA GLN A 13 -5.40 11.86 -5.76
C GLN A 13 -3.98 11.43 -6.13
N LEU A 14 -3.50 11.96 -7.25
CA LEU A 14 -2.20 11.63 -7.83
C LEU A 14 -1.37 12.90 -7.92
N ALA A 15 -0.12 12.84 -7.46
CA ALA A 15 0.85 13.90 -7.74
C ALA A 15 1.98 13.36 -8.61
N ASN A 16 2.49 14.25 -9.46
CA ASN A 16 3.75 14.05 -10.13
C ASN A 16 4.87 14.43 -9.16
N ARG A 17 5.69 13.46 -8.77
CA ARG A 17 6.96 13.74 -8.10
C ARG A 17 8.06 13.71 -9.14
N SER A 18 8.60 14.88 -9.45
CA SER A 18 9.82 15.02 -10.23
C SER A 18 11.01 14.96 -9.27
N ALA A 19 11.82 13.92 -9.38
CA ALA A 19 13.13 13.85 -8.72
C ALA A 19 14.18 13.60 -9.82
N GLY A 20 14.87 14.67 -10.24
CA GLY A 20 15.79 14.62 -11.39
C GLY A 20 15.07 14.40 -12.73
N TYR A 21 15.60 13.51 -13.57
CA TYR A 21 15.11 13.22 -14.94
C TYR A 21 13.90 12.28 -15.01
N TYR A 22 13.48 11.70 -13.89
CA TYR A 22 12.40 10.71 -13.86
C TYR A 22 11.10 11.35 -13.36
N ARG A 23 10.03 11.16 -14.14
CA ARG A 23 8.66 11.50 -13.71
C ARG A 23 8.06 10.27 -13.05
N THR A 24 7.81 10.36 -11.75
CA THR A 24 7.15 9.29 -10.99
C THR A 24 5.78 9.76 -10.54
N LEU A 25 4.76 8.93 -10.78
CA LEU A 25 3.41 9.20 -10.31
C LEU A 25 3.24 8.59 -8.93
N ARG A 26 2.79 9.39 -7.96
CA ARG A 26 2.52 8.94 -6.60
C ARG A 26 1.04 9.07 -6.29
N VAL A 27 0.44 7.99 -5.77
CA VAL A 27 -0.86 8.05 -5.09
C VAL A 27 -0.67 8.73 -3.75
N ILE A 28 -1.36 9.85 -3.54
CA ILE A 28 -1.31 10.58 -2.26
C ILE A 28 -2.44 10.12 -1.35
N LYS A 29 -3.65 10.03 -1.89
CA LYS A 29 -4.87 9.78 -1.11
C LYS A 29 -5.89 9.01 -1.93
N VAL A 30 -6.63 8.13 -1.27
CA VAL A 30 -7.80 7.45 -1.82
C VAL A 30 -9.00 7.76 -0.94
N THR A 31 -10.10 8.18 -1.54
CA THR A 31 -11.36 8.47 -0.84
C THR A 31 -12.54 7.81 -1.56
N GLN A 32 -13.60 7.49 -0.83
CA GLN A 32 -14.82 6.93 -1.43
C GLN A 32 -15.66 8.01 -2.11
N GLU A 33 -15.79 9.16 -1.45
CA GLU A 33 -16.47 10.34 -1.98
C GLU A 33 -15.49 11.28 -2.68
N ARG A 34 -16.02 12.15 -3.55
CA ARG A 34 -15.22 13.16 -4.22
C ARG A 34 -14.81 14.20 -3.17
N PRO A 35 -13.51 14.42 -2.93
CA PRO A 35 -13.05 15.41 -1.98
C PRO A 35 -13.30 16.83 -2.52
N ASP A 36 -13.71 17.73 -1.62
CA ASP A 36 -13.94 19.15 -1.94
C ASP A 36 -12.64 19.92 -2.17
N ARG A 37 -11.52 19.41 -1.63
CA ARG A 37 -10.18 19.99 -1.75
C ARG A 37 -9.15 18.93 -2.12
N LEU A 38 -8.24 19.32 -2.99
CA LEU A 38 -7.09 18.49 -3.40
C LEU A 38 -5.83 18.92 -2.64
N GLU A 39 -4.93 17.96 -2.46
CA GLU A 39 -3.57 18.28 -2.00
C GLU A 39 -2.85 19.16 -3.04
N PRO A 40 -1.96 20.07 -2.62
CA PRO A 40 -1.26 20.96 -3.53
C PRO A 40 -0.52 20.20 -4.64
N GLY A 41 -0.76 20.58 -5.90
CA GLY A 41 -0.14 19.94 -7.07
C GLY A 41 -0.68 18.54 -7.41
N ALA A 42 -1.74 18.08 -6.74
CA ALA A 42 -2.40 16.83 -7.05
C ALA A 42 -3.51 17.02 -8.10
N ILE A 43 -3.70 15.99 -8.92
CA ILE A 43 -4.90 15.80 -9.73
C ILE A 43 -5.76 14.71 -9.12
N ILE A 44 -7.04 14.67 -9.49
CA ILE A 44 -7.96 13.63 -9.03
C ILE A 44 -8.50 12.80 -10.20
N VAL A 45 -8.53 11.49 -10.01
CA VAL A 45 -9.13 10.55 -10.96
C VAL A 45 -10.16 9.69 -10.26
N LYS A 46 -11.28 9.41 -10.92
CA LYS A 46 -12.32 8.48 -10.44
C LYS A 46 -12.01 7.09 -10.99
N VAL A 47 -11.87 6.11 -10.11
CA VAL A 47 -11.48 4.74 -10.43
C VAL A 47 -12.57 3.78 -9.98
N ARG A 48 -12.89 2.80 -10.84
CA ARG A 48 -13.74 1.64 -10.48
C ARG A 48 -12.83 0.46 -10.17
N PHE A 49 -12.96 -0.09 -8.99
CA PHE A 49 -12.29 -1.31 -8.55
C PHE A 49 -13.22 -2.49 -8.82
N ARG A 50 -12.65 -3.57 -9.37
CA ARG A 50 -13.35 -4.84 -9.56
C ARG A 50 -12.47 -5.92 -8.96
N ILE A 51 -12.86 -6.43 -7.79
CA ILE A 51 -12.06 -7.34 -6.97
C ILE A 51 -12.81 -8.68 -6.87
N PRO A 52 -12.17 -9.82 -7.13
CA PRO A 52 -12.79 -11.12 -6.87
C PRO A 52 -13.23 -11.24 -5.42
N ALA A 53 -14.42 -11.76 -5.15
CA ALA A 53 -14.92 -11.93 -3.78
C ALA A 53 -13.96 -12.77 -2.92
N ALA A 54 -13.29 -13.77 -3.51
CA ALA A 54 -12.29 -14.61 -2.86
C ALA A 54 -11.06 -13.82 -2.34
N ALA A 55 -10.78 -12.61 -2.85
CA ALA A 55 -9.67 -11.79 -2.36
C ALA A 55 -9.92 -11.20 -0.95
N PHE A 56 -11.15 -11.30 -0.44
CA PHE A 56 -11.51 -10.92 0.93
C PHE A 56 -11.51 -12.12 1.89
N GLU A 57 -11.29 -13.34 1.40
CA GLU A 57 -11.04 -14.48 2.27
C GLU A 57 -9.69 -14.24 2.99
N PRO A 58 -9.61 -14.49 4.31
CA PRO A 58 -8.35 -14.38 5.03
C PRO A 58 -7.27 -15.18 4.31
N LEU A 59 -6.09 -14.58 4.13
CA LEU A 59 -4.95 -15.32 3.61
C LEU A 59 -4.63 -16.45 4.57
N GLU A 60 -4.84 -17.69 4.15
CA GLU A 60 -4.27 -18.83 4.86
C GLU A 60 -2.75 -18.74 4.70
N PRO A 61 -1.99 -18.73 5.81
CA PRO A 61 -0.53 -18.69 5.72
C PRO A 61 -0.05 -19.90 4.93
N THR A 62 0.56 -19.64 3.77
CA THR A 62 1.07 -20.71 2.88
C THR A 62 2.26 -21.44 3.51
N ALA A 63 2.94 -20.80 4.45
CA ALA A 63 3.97 -21.39 5.29
C ALA A 63 4.06 -20.64 6.62
N THR A 64 4.17 -21.38 7.73
CA THR A 64 4.62 -20.83 9.01
C THR A 64 6.13 -20.95 9.05
N ILE A 65 6.84 -19.82 9.08
CA ILE A 65 8.28 -19.80 9.32
C ILE A 65 8.47 -19.64 10.82
N GLU A 66 8.78 -20.74 11.51
CA GLU A 66 9.28 -20.69 12.88
C GLU A 66 10.74 -20.26 12.83
N VAL A 67 11.05 -19.09 13.39
CA VAL A 67 12.44 -18.61 13.53
C VAL A 67 12.98 -19.18 14.85
N PRO A 68 13.98 -20.06 14.81
CA PRO A 68 14.64 -20.57 16.02
C PRO A 68 15.17 -19.43 16.88
N ALA A 69 15.00 -19.53 18.20
CA ALA A 69 15.35 -18.45 19.14
C ALA A 69 16.84 -18.08 19.11
N ASP A 70 17.70 -19.01 18.71
CA ASP A 70 19.14 -18.85 18.53
C ASP A 70 19.52 -17.97 17.32
N LEU A 71 18.59 -17.69 16.40
CA LEU A 71 18.80 -16.78 15.26
C LEU A 71 18.38 -15.33 15.53
N ILE A 72 17.80 -15.05 16.70
CA ILE A 72 17.47 -13.68 17.12
C ILE A 72 18.76 -12.99 17.55
N GLN A 73 19.34 -12.17 16.67
CA GLN A 73 20.45 -11.29 17.05
C GLN A 73 19.95 -10.25 18.06
N HIS A 74 20.41 -10.36 19.31
CA HIS A 74 20.23 -9.31 20.29
C HIS A 74 21.25 -8.21 20.03
N GLU A 75 20.79 -6.95 19.96
CA GLU A 75 21.69 -5.79 19.92
C GLU A 75 22.61 -5.83 21.14
N ILE A 76 23.92 -5.88 20.90
CA ILE A 76 24.92 -5.79 21.97
C ILE A 76 25.23 -4.30 22.15
N ALA A 77 24.93 -3.75 23.32
CA ALA A 77 25.37 -2.42 23.68
C ALA A 77 26.90 -2.41 23.77
N ALA A 78 27.55 -1.69 22.86
CA ALA A 78 29.00 -1.46 22.90
C ALA A 78 29.26 -0.02 23.33
N GLU A 79 29.93 0.16 24.48
CA GLU A 79 30.50 1.44 24.85
C GLU A 79 31.85 1.63 24.14
N ALA A 80 32.00 2.75 23.43
CA ALA A 80 33.26 3.11 22.79
C ALA A 80 34.20 3.74 23.82
N THR A 81 35.31 3.07 24.15
CA THR A 81 36.39 3.65 24.96
C THR A 81 37.41 4.34 24.04
N LYS A 82 37.85 5.54 24.45
CA LYS A 82 38.80 6.40 23.73
C LYS A 82 40.23 5.86 23.75
#